data_AF-A0A7C0YNG5-F1
#
_entry.id   AF-A0A7C0YNG5-F1
#
_cell.length_a   1.000
_cell.length_b   1.000
_cell.length_c   1.000
_cell.angle_alpha   90.00
_cell.angle_beta   90.00
_cell.angle_gamma   90.00
#
_symmetry.space_group_name_H-M   'P 1'
#
loop_
_entity.id
_entity.type
_entity.pdbx_description
1 polymer ?
#
loop_
_entity_poly.entity_id
_entity_poly.type
_entity_poly.pdbx_seq_one_letter_code
_entity_poly.pdbx_strand_id
1 'polypeptide(L)' 'LVSVPPADKGLAIGKNGRNISRARIIAKRYFDIEKIVII' A
#
# COMPACT_ATOMS: atom_id res chain seq x y z
N LEU A 1 -6.60 -5.00 -5.78
CA LEU A 1 -6.85 -5.33 -4.36
C LEU A 1 -5.62 -6.07 -3.85
N VAL A 2 -5.13 -5.75 -2.64
CA VAL A 2 -3.96 -6.43 -2.07
C VAL A 2 -4.37 -7.07 -0.74
N SER A 3 -4.25 -8.40 -0.67
CA SER A 3 -4.49 -9.16 0.55
C SER A 3 -3.18 -9.26 1.33
N VAL A 4 -3.23 -8.88 2.61
CA VAL A 4 -2.07 -8.96 3.50
C VAL A 4 -2.47 -9.75 4.74
N PRO A 5 -1.67 -10.74 5.17
CA PRO A 5 -1.91 -11.42 6.43
C PRO A 5 -2.10 -10.41 7.57
N PRO A 6 -3.01 -10.64 8.53
CA PRO A 6 -3.27 -9.70 9.62
C PRO A 6 -2.01 -9.30 10.41
N ALA A 7 -1.07 -10.24 10.59
CA ALA A 7 0.21 -10.01 11.26
C ALA A 7 1.11 -9.00 10.49
N ASP A 8 0.97 -8.92 9.17
CA ASP A 8 1.84 -8.11 8.31
C ASP A 8 1.22 -6.76 7.91
N LYS A 9 -0.05 -6.49 8.28
CA LYS A 9 -0.73 -5.23 7.94
C LYS A 9 0.05 -4.01 8.42
N GLY A 10 0.61 -4.08 9.62
CA GLY A 10 1.43 -2.99 10.17
C GLY A 10 2.67 -2.71 9.33
N LEU A 11 3.31 -3.77 8.81
CA LEU A 11 4.49 -3.67 7.94
C LEU A 11 4.13 -3.08 6.57
N ALA A 12 3.01 -3.52 5.99
CA ALA A 12 2.51 -3.03 4.70
C ALA A 12 2.13 -1.55 4.76
N ILE A 13 1.55 -1.08 5.86
CA ILE A 13 1.26 0.34 6.08
C ILE A 13 2.57 1.12 6.36
N GLY A 14 3.44 0.55 7.19
CA GLY A 14 4.67 1.17 7.67
C GLY A 14 4.40 2.25 8.73
N LYS A 15 5.47 2.70 9.41
CA LYS A 15 5.37 3.77 10.42
C LYS A 15 4.75 5.03 9.81
N ASN A 16 3.68 5.54 10.43
CA ASN A 16 2.89 6.69 9.95
C ASN A 16 2.40 6.56 8.50
N GLY A 17 2.21 5.33 7.99
CA GLY A 17 1.75 5.11 6.61
C GLY A 17 2.80 5.36 5.53
N ARG A 18 4.09 5.47 5.88
CA ARG A 18 5.16 5.78 4.91
C ARG A 18 5.23 4.79 3.74
N ASN A 19 5.00 3.50 3.99
CA ASN A 19 5.12 2.48 2.96
C ASN A 19 3.93 2.53 1.99
N ILE A 20 2.70 2.57 2.51
CA ILE A 20 1.50 2.63 1.68
C ILE A 20 1.43 3.93 0.84
N SER A 21 1.89 5.05 1.39
CA SER A 21 1.95 6.33 0.66
C SER A 21 2.93 6.28 -0.52
N ARG A 22 4.11 5.68 -0.33
CA ARG A 22 5.06 5.47 -1.44
C ARG A 22 4.52 4.51 -2.49
N ALA A 23 3.90 3.41 -2.05
CA ALA A 23 3.29 2.44 -2.95
C ALA A 23 2.24 3.09 -3.84
N ARG A 24 1.39 3.97 -3.30
CA ARG A 24 0.39 4.73 -4.09
C ARG A 24 1.03 5.60 -5.17
N ILE A 25 2.12 6.30 -4.85
CA ILE A 25 2.81 7.18 -5.82
C ILE A 25 3.39 6.35 -6.98
N ILE A 26 4.07 5.25 -6.66
CA ILE A 26 4.70 4.37 -7.65
C ILE A 26 3.62 3.70 -8.50
N ALA A 27 2.57 3.17 -7.86
CA ALA A 27 1.46 2.50 -8.52
C ALA A 27 0.73 3.44 -9.49
N LYS A 28 0.48 4.69 -9.09
CA LYS A 28 -0.08 5.70 -9.98
C LYS A 28 0.85 6.05 -11.14
N ARG A 29 2.15 6.26 -10.87
CA ARG A 29 3.10 6.73 -11.88
C ARG A 29 3.37 5.71 -12.99
N TYR A 30 3.49 4.44 -12.63
CA TYR A 30 3.97 3.40 -13.56
C TYR A 30 2.87 2.46 -14.05
N PHE A 31 1.75 2.38 -13.32
CA PHE A 31 0.71 1.39 -13.56
C PHE A 31 -0.70 2.00 -13.62
N ASP A 32 -0.81 3.33 -13.53
CA ASP A 32 -2.07 4.08 -13.53
C ASP A 32 -3.09 3.59 -12.47
N ILE A 33 -2.59 3.10 -11.33
CA ILE A 33 -3.44 2.61 -10.24
C ILE A 33 -3.77 3.77 -9.31
N GLU A 34 -5.05 4.17 -9.30
CA GLU A 34 -5.52 5.29 -8.46
C GLU A 34 -5.75 4.90 -6.99
N LYS A 35 -6.20 3.66 -6.73
CA LYS A 35 -6.65 3.25 -5.40
C LYS A 35 -6.02 1.93 -4.96
N ILE A 36 -5.32 1.99 -3.83
CA ILE A 36 -4.84 0.81 -3.11
C ILE A 36 -5.65 0.68 -1.82
N VAL A 37 -6.14 -0.54 -1.56
CA VAL A 37 -6.83 -0.94 -0.33
C VAL A 37 -6.14 -2.19 0.20
N ILE A 38 -5.75 -2.14 1.47
CA ILE A 38 -5.22 -3.29 2.21
C ILE A 38 -6.41 -3.91 2.96
N ILE A 39 -6.64 -5.19 2.75
CA ILE A 39 -7.71 -5.97 3.38
C ILE A 39 -7.11 -7.00 4.32
#